data_AF-A0A0T0M2P1-F1
#
_entry.id   AF-A0A0T0M2P1-F1
#
_cell.length_a   1.000
_cell.length_b   1.000
_cell.length_c   1.000
_cell.angle_alpha   90.00
_cell.angle_beta   90.00
_cell.angle_gamma   90.00
#
_symmetry.space_group_name_H-M   'P 1'
#
loop_
_entity.id
_entity.type
_entity.pdbx_description
1 polymer ?
#
loop_
_entity_poly.entity_id
_entity_poly.type
_entity_poly.pdbx_seq_one_letter_code
_entity_poly.pdbx_strand_id
1 'polypeptide(L)'
;MGIEIISALLASFLGALFPILKKIIEKYLKTLNENEKKYSLNKFLSKFFEVEINEKSYKQRFSETISTLDKAFLEVEKATNEFNELMKEKQRGIEFLEQRLETLSGEEQQLKEKVETLQKVPIEAVPYFEEMMSRGEKRSEYRDYILFVSGITVSIIITLILKFYFHI
;
A
#
# COMPACT_ATOMS: atom_id res chain seq x y z
N MET A 1 -14.59 12.80 1.99
CA MET A 1 -15.05 14.01 1.25
C MET A 1 -14.74 13.99 -0.24
N GLY A 2 -13.50 13.82 -0.73
CA GLY A 2 -13.24 13.90 -2.18
C GLY A 2 -13.87 12.79 -3.04
N ILE A 3 -13.93 11.56 -2.52
CA ILE A 3 -14.44 10.38 -3.25
C ILE A 3 -15.97 10.36 -3.29
N GLU A 4 -16.63 10.90 -2.27
CA GLU A 4 -18.10 11.02 -2.18
C GLU A 4 -18.66 12.00 -3.22
N ILE A 5 -17.90 13.06 -3.54
CA ILE A 5 -18.30 14.04 -4.54
C ILE A 5 -18.24 13.42 -5.94
N ILE A 6 -17.23 12.61 -6.23
CA ILE A 6 -17.05 11.95 -7.55
C ILE A 6 -18.10 10.85 -7.76
N SER A 7 -18.39 10.05 -6.72
CA SER A 7 -19.44 9.02 -6.80
C SER A 7 -20.84 9.62 -6.91
N ALA A 8 -21.11 10.73 -6.21
CA ALA A 8 -22.37 11.48 -6.36
C ALA A 8 -22.53 12.10 -7.76
N LEU A 9 -21.44 12.59 -8.36
CA LEU A 9 -21.44 13.16 -9.71
C LEU A 9 -21.69 12.08 -10.78
N LEU A 10 -21.04 10.92 -10.65
CA LEU A 10 -21.26 9.76 -11.53
C LEU A 10 -22.69 9.21 -11.41
N ALA A 11 -23.21 9.07 -10.19
CA ALA A 11 -24.57 8.60 -9.94
C ALA A 11 -25.62 9.59 -10.48
N SER A 12 -25.39 10.90 -10.31
CA SER A 12 -26.24 11.96 -10.87
C SER A 12 -26.24 11.94 -12.40
N PHE A 13 -25.09 11.66 -13.03
CA PHE A 13 -24.97 11.63 -14.48
C PHE A 13 -25.65 10.39 -15.10
N LEU A 14 -25.48 9.22 -14.47
CA LEU A 14 -26.14 7.97 -14.87
C LEU A 14 -27.66 8.00 -14.65
N GLY A 15 -28.12 8.56 -13.54
CA GLY A 15 -29.55 8.73 -13.25
C GLY A 15 -30.26 9.66 -14.25
N ALA A 16 -29.59 10.71 -14.72
CA ALA A 16 -30.14 11.66 -15.69
C ALA A 16 -30.22 11.10 -17.12
N LEU A 17 -29.32 10.19 -17.51
CA LEU A 17 -29.27 9.62 -18.87
C LEU A 17 -30.22 8.42 -19.08
N PHE A 18 -30.57 7.71 -18.00
CA PHE A 18 -31.46 6.55 -18.05
C PHE A 18 -32.85 6.80 -18.71
N PRO A 19 -33.59 7.88 -18.41
CA PRO A 19 -34.89 8.14 -19.04
C PRO A 19 -34.79 8.49 -20.53
N ILE A 20 -33.66 9.05 -20.98
CA ILE A 20 -33.42 9.41 -22.37
C ILE A 20 -33.15 8.15 -23.20
N LEU A 21 -32.32 7.24 -22.68
CA LEU A 21 -32.07 5.93 -23.29
C LEU A 21 -33.36 5.11 -23.42
N LYS A 22 -34.20 5.09 -22.38
CA LYS A 22 -35.49 4.38 -22.42
C LYS A 22 -36.41 4.90 -23.54
N LYS A 23 -36.52 6.23 -23.70
CA LYS A 23 -37.34 6.85 -24.77
C LYS A 23 -36.81 6.55 -26.17
N ILE A 24 -35.49 6.49 -26.35
CA ILE A 24 -34.89 6.15 -27.65
C ILE A 24 -35.20 4.68 -28.00
N ILE A 25 -35.05 3.76 -27.04
CA ILE A 25 -35.32 2.33 -27.24
C ILE A 25 -36.81 2.08 -27.51
N GLU A 26 -37.72 2.73 -26.78
CA GLU A 26 -39.16 2.62 -27.04
C GLU A 26 -39.55 3.16 -28.42
N LYS A 27 -38.96 4.27 -28.88
CA LYS A 27 -39.22 4.84 -30.20
C LYS A 27 -38.74 3.91 -31.32
N TYR A 28 -37.58 3.27 -31.15
CA TYR A 28 -37.07 2.29 -32.11
C TYR A 28 -37.92 1.01 -32.16
N LEU A 29 -38.35 0.50 -31.01
CA LEU A 29 -39.20 -0.70 -30.93
C LEU A 29 -40.60 -0.46 -31.52
N LYS A 30 -41.17 0.74 -31.33
CA LYS A 30 -42.49 1.08 -31.87
C LYS A 30 -42.47 1.22 -33.40
N THR A 31 -41.39 1.72 -33.98
CA THR A 31 -41.21 1.86 -35.44
C THR A 31 -41.01 0.51 -36.15
N LEU A 32 -40.52 -0.51 -35.43
CA LEU A 32 -40.35 -1.87 -35.95
C LEU A 32 -41.65 -2.70 -35.95
N ASN A 33 -42.63 -2.34 -35.11
CA ASN A 33 -43.85 -3.13 -34.93
C ASN A 33 -44.99 -2.73 -35.90
N GLU A 34 -44.90 -1.57 -36.57
CA GLU A 34 -45.92 -1.10 -37.53
C GLU A 34 -45.76 -1.66 -38.96
N ASN A 35 -44.66 -2.35 -39.27
CA ASN A 35 -44.42 -2.88 -40.63
C ASN A 35 -44.89 -4.33 -40.80
N GLU A 36 -46.21 -4.49 -40.83
CA GLU A 36 -46.97 -5.72 -41.08
C GLU A 36 -46.88 -6.22 -42.56
N LYS A 37 -45.72 -6.09 -43.22
CA LYS A 37 -45.49 -6.53 -44.61
C LYS A 37 -44.40 -7.61 -44.71
N LYS A 38 -44.44 -8.59 -43.80
CA LYS A 38 -43.41 -9.61 -43.61
C LYS A 38 -43.33 -10.71 -44.69
N TYR A 39 -44.16 -10.69 -45.73
CA TYR A 39 -44.21 -11.78 -46.73
C TYR A 39 -43.50 -11.49 -48.07
N SER A 40 -43.20 -10.23 -48.42
CA SER A 40 -42.59 -9.90 -49.72
C SER A 40 -41.07 -9.77 -49.67
N LEU A 41 -40.50 -9.29 -48.56
CA LEU A 41 -39.06 -9.02 -48.46
C LEU A 41 -38.21 -10.29 -48.29
N ASN A 42 -38.75 -11.34 -47.66
CA ASN A 42 -38.02 -12.60 -47.46
C ASN A 42 -37.67 -13.30 -48.77
N LYS A 43 -38.51 -13.18 -49.80
CA LYS A 43 -38.28 -13.81 -51.12
C LYS A 43 -37.26 -13.06 -51.98
N PHE A 44 -37.09 -11.76 -51.73
CA PHE A 44 -36.12 -10.93 -52.44
C PHE A 44 -34.73 -11.03 -51.79
N LEU A 45 -34.68 -11.05 -50.45
CA LEU A 45 -33.43 -11.19 -49.70
C LEU A 45 -32.80 -12.58 -49.83
N SER A 46 -33.60 -13.65 -49.89
CA SER A 46 -33.06 -15.01 -50.05
C SER A 46 -32.46 -15.30 -51.43
N LYS A 47 -32.81 -14.51 -52.45
CA LYS A 47 -32.21 -14.61 -53.80
C LYS A 47 -30.94 -13.78 -53.97
N PHE A 48 -30.76 -12.73 -53.16
CA PHE A 48 -29.58 -11.87 -53.22
C PHE A 48 -28.48 -12.30 -52.24
N PHE A 49 -28.83 -13.04 -51.18
CA PHE A 49 -27.88 -13.55 -50.19
C PHE A 49 -27.73 -15.07 -50.27
N GLU A 50 -27.28 -15.59 -51.41
CA GLU A 50 -26.57 -16.88 -51.49
C GLU A 50 -25.15 -16.73 -50.92
N VAL A 51 -25.04 -16.25 -49.68
CA VAL A 51 -23.78 -16.20 -48.94
C VAL A 51 -23.98 -17.12 -47.75
N GLU A 52 -23.19 -18.19 -47.70
CA GLU A 52 -23.06 -19.07 -46.55
C GLU A 52 -22.85 -18.23 -45.27
N ILE A 53 -23.92 -18.05 -44.50
CA ILE A 53 -23.86 -17.36 -43.21
C ILE A 53 -23.22 -18.33 -42.21
N ASN A 54 -21.89 -18.42 -42.25
CA ASN A 54 -21.09 -18.79 -41.10
C ASN A 54 -20.81 -17.53 -40.25
N GLU A 55 -21.86 -16.80 -39.87
CA GLU A 55 -21.77 -15.62 -39.02
C GLU A 55 -22.49 -15.87 -37.70
N LYS A 56 -21.75 -15.77 -36.59
CA LYS A 56 -22.31 -15.69 -35.24
C LYS A 56 -23.48 -14.70 -35.22
N SER A 57 -24.64 -15.15 -34.73
CA SER A 57 -25.87 -14.37 -34.64
C SER A 57 -25.63 -13.05 -33.91
N TYR A 58 -26.32 -11.96 -34.27
CA TYR A 58 -26.22 -10.65 -33.59
C TYR A 58 -26.34 -10.76 -32.06
N LYS A 59 -27.16 -11.70 -31.56
CA LYS A 59 -27.26 -12.03 -30.13
C LYS A 59 -25.94 -12.53 -29.52
N GLN A 60 -25.15 -13.33 -30.25
CA GLN A 60 -23.85 -13.83 -29.78
C GLN A 60 -22.83 -12.70 -29.70
N ARG A 61 -22.73 -11.83 -30.71
CA ARG A 61 -21.80 -10.68 -30.68
C ARG A 61 -22.15 -9.69 -29.54
N PHE A 62 -23.44 -9.46 -29.33
CA PHE A 62 -23.91 -8.64 -28.21
C PHE A 62 -23.59 -9.28 -26.86
N SER A 63 -23.83 -10.58 -26.71
CA SER A 63 -23.47 -11.34 -25.50
C SER A 63 -21.97 -11.31 -25.22
N GLU A 64 -21.13 -11.48 -26.24
CA GLU A 64 -19.67 -11.38 -26.12
C GLU A 64 -19.25 -9.97 -25.67
N THR A 65 -19.85 -8.92 -26.24
CA THR A 65 -19.55 -7.52 -25.88
C THR A 65 -19.92 -7.24 -24.43
N ILE A 66 -21.09 -7.67 -23.97
CA ILE A 66 -21.51 -7.52 -22.57
C ILE A 66 -20.57 -8.28 -21.64
N SER A 67 -20.17 -9.51 -21.99
CA SER A 67 -19.22 -10.27 -21.16
C SER A 67 -17.84 -9.60 -21.10
N THR A 68 -17.43 -8.91 -22.16
CA THR A 68 -16.14 -8.20 -22.21
C THR A 68 -16.21 -6.93 -21.35
N LEU A 69 -17.35 -6.23 -21.40
CA LEU A 69 -17.59 -5.06 -20.56
C LEU A 69 -17.65 -5.42 -19.07
N ASP A 70 -18.31 -6.54 -18.73
CA ASP A 70 -18.41 -7.05 -17.36
C ASP A 70 -17.02 -7.41 -16.80
N LYS A 71 -16.17 -8.06 -17.60
CA LYS A 71 -14.76 -8.31 -17.25
C LYS A 71 -13.99 -7.01 -17.02
N ALA A 72 -14.17 -6.01 -17.89
CA ALA A 72 -13.51 -4.72 -17.72
C ALA A 72 -13.96 -4.01 -16.44
N PHE A 73 -15.25 -4.11 -16.07
CA PHE A 73 -15.73 -3.59 -14.80
C PHE A 73 -15.12 -4.31 -13.59
N LEU A 74 -15.04 -5.64 -13.62
CA LEU A 74 -14.38 -6.42 -12.57
C LEU A 74 -12.90 -6.06 -12.42
N GLU A 75 -12.22 -5.79 -13.53
CA GLU A 75 -10.81 -5.41 -13.52
C GLU A 75 -10.59 -3.99 -12.97
N VAL A 76 -11.49 -3.06 -13.30
CA VAL A 76 -11.51 -1.72 -12.69
C VAL A 76 -11.83 -1.78 -11.20
N GLU A 77 -12.79 -2.62 -10.79
CA GLU A 77 -13.13 -2.82 -9.39
C GLU A 77 -11.94 -3.38 -8.61
N LYS A 78 -11.25 -4.37 -9.18
CA LYS A 78 -10.03 -4.94 -8.62
C LYS A 78 -8.93 -3.88 -8.48
N ALA A 79 -8.65 -3.11 -9.54
CA ALA A 79 -7.67 -2.03 -9.52
C ALA A 79 -8.02 -0.95 -8.48
N THR A 80 -9.31 -0.64 -8.32
CA THR A 80 -9.79 0.32 -7.31
C THR A 80 -9.58 -0.20 -5.89
N ASN A 81 -9.79 -1.50 -5.67
CA ASN A 81 -9.54 -2.13 -4.37
C ASN A 81 -8.04 -2.15 -4.05
N GLU A 82 -7.19 -2.54 -4.99
CA GLU A 82 -5.72 -2.50 -4.83
C GLU A 82 -5.23 -1.07 -4.55
N PHE A 83 -5.77 -0.08 -5.26
CA PHE A 83 -5.46 1.33 -5.01
C PHE A 83 -5.89 1.77 -3.60
N ASN A 84 -7.08 1.38 -3.15
CA ASN A 84 -7.55 1.69 -1.79
C ASN A 84 -6.68 1.04 -0.71
N GLU A 85 -6.21 -0.18 -0.92
CA GLU A 85 -5.28 -0.85 -0.01
C GLU A 85 -3.95 -0.11 0.05
N LEU A 86 -3.39 0.25 -1.11
CA LEU A 86 -2.14 1.01 -1.21
C LEU A 86 -2.25 2.39 -0.54
N MET A 87 -3.39 3.06 -0.71
CA MET A 87 -3.67 4.33 -0.03
C MET A 87 -3.77 4.17 1.49
N LYS A 88 -4.40 3.09 1.99
CA LYS A 88 -4.42 2.79 3.43
C LYS A 88 -3.04 2.47 4.00
N GLU A 89 -2.18 1.81 3.22
CA GLU A 89 -0.79 1.55 3.61
C GLU A 89 0.01 2.86 3.66
N LYS A 90 -0.10 3.70 2.63
CA LYS A 90 0.52 5.03 2.60
C LYS A 90 0.08 5.90 3.77
N GLN A 91 -1.22 5.92 4.08
CA GLN A 91 -1.75 6.68 5.20
C GLN A 91 -1.14 6.25 6.53
N ARG A 92 -1.06 4.93 6.78
CA ARG A 92 -0.39 4.38 7.97
C ARG A 92 1.10 4.73 8.02
N GLY A 93 1.78 4.71 6.87
CA GLY A 93 3.18 5.11 6.78
C GLY A 93 3.40 6.60 7.09
N ILE A 94 2.49 7.47 6.62
CA ILE A 94 2.53 8.90 6.93
C ILE A 94 2.29 9.13 8.42
N GLU A 95 1.25 8.52 9.00
CA GLU A 95 0.96 8.63 10.44
C GLU A 95 2.14 8.19 11.31
N PHE A 96 2.82 7.10 10.92
CA PHE A 96 4.04 6.65 11.60
C PHE A 96 5.18 7.67 11.49
N LEU A 97 5.38 8.26 10.31
CA LEU A 97 6.41 9.28 10.10
C LEU A 97 6.12 10.56 10.89
N GLU A 98 4.86 10.98 10.95
CA GLU A 98 4.41 12.13 11.74
C GLU A 98 4.68 11.91 13.23
N GLN A 99 4.31 10.75 13.78
CA GLN A 99 4.62 10.40 15.17
C GLN A 99 6.12 10.38 15.45
N ARG A 100 6.92 9.86 14.50
CA ARG A 100 8.38 9.81 14.65
C ARG A 100 8.99 11.21 14.62
N LEU A 101 8.50 12.08 13.75
CA LEU A 101 8.89 13.49 13.68
C LEU A 101 8.55 14.24 14.96
N GLU A 102 7.36 14.03 15.51
CA GLU A 102 6.96 14.64 16.78
C GLU A 102 7.88 14.19 17.93
N THR A 103 8.18 12.89 18.00
CA THR A 103 9.09 12.34 18.99
C THR A 103 10.50 12.93 18.86
N LEU A 104 11.05 12.96 17.64
CA LEU A 104 12.38 13.52 17.35
C LEU A 104 12.45 15.02 17.66
N SER A 105 11.41 15.77 17.33
CA SER A 105 11.31 17.20 17.67
C SER A 105 11.33 17.41 19.18
N GLY A 106 10.60 16.59 19.95
CA GLY A 106 10.64 16.60 21.40
C GLY A 106 12.02 16.27 21.97
N GLU A 107 12.69 15.24 21.42
CA GLU A 107 14.06 14.87 21.81
C GLU A 107 15.07 15.97 21.48
N GLU A 108 14.96 16.61 20.32
CA GLU A 108 15.81 17.72 19.90
C GLU A 108 15.63 18.91 20.85
N GLN A 109 14.40 19.25 21.20
CA GLN A 109 14.13 20.34 22.15
C GLN A 109 14.73 20.04 23.53
N GLN A 110 14.55 18.82 24.05
CA GLN A 110 15.17 18.42 25.32
C GLN A 110 16.69 18.46 25.26
N LEU A 111 17.28 18.01 24.15
CA LEU A 111 18.73 18.04 23.97
C LEU A 111 19.25 19.47 23.89
N LYS A 112 18.53 20.35 23.19
CA LYS A 112 18.85 21.78 23.12
C LYS A 112 18.80 22.43 24.50
N GLU A 113 17.78 22.16 25.30
CA GLU A 113 17.68 22.65 26.68
C GLU A 113 18.84 22.13 27.56
N LYS A 114 19.22 20.86 27.40
CA LYS A 114 20.39 20.28 28.09
C LYS A 114 21.68 20.97 27.65
N VAL A 115 21.88 21.19 26.35
CA VAL A 115 23.07 21.88 25.82
C VAL A 115 23.12 23.32 26.31
N GLU A 116 22.01 24.06 26.28
CA GLU A 116 21.96 25.43 26.82
C GLU A 116 22.25 25.46 28.32
N THR A 117 21.80 24.45 29.07
CA THR A 117 22.13 24.31 30.49
C THR A 117 23.61 24.04 30.69
N LEU A 118 24.20 23.13 29.89
CA LEU A 118 25.62 22.81 29.92
C LEU A 118 26.51 23.99 29.48
N GLN A 119 26.06 24.82 28.54
CA GLN A 119 26.76 26.04 28.13
C GLN A 119 26.73 27.12 29.22
N LYS A 120 25.71 27.12 30.08
CA LYS A 120 25.58 28.01 31.23
C LYS A 120 26.34 27.50 32.46
N VAL A 121 26.96 26.31 32.40
CA VAL A 121 27.82 25.81 33.47
C VAL A 121 29.04 26.72 33.57
N PRO A 122 29.32 27.31 34.76
CA PRO A 122 30.48 28.17 34.94
C PRO A 122 31.77 27.41 34.63
N ILE A 123 32.73 28.12 34.02
CA ILE A 123 34.03 27.59 33.54
C ILE A 123 34.79 26.81 34.63
N GLU A 124 34.53 27.12 35.90
CA GLU A 124 35.11 26.46 37.09
C GLU A 124 34.72 24.97 37.24
N ALA A 125 33.59 24.53 36.68
CA ALA A 125 33.12 23.14 36.79
C ALA A 125 33.61 22.24 35.64
N VAL A 126 34.16 22.80 34.56
CA VAL A 126 34.76 22.06 33.44
C VAL A 126 35.83 21.04 33.90
N PRO A 127 36.81 21.39 34.76
CA PRO A 127 37.81 20.42 35.23
C PRO A 127 37.19 19.29 36.08
N TYR A 128 36.09 19.55 36.81
CA TYR A 128 35.38 18.52 37.57
C TYR A 128 34.63 17.54 36.67
N PHE A 129 34.09 18.00 35.54
CA PHE A 129 33.46 17.13 34.54
C PHE A 129 34.48 16.28 33.79
N GLU A 130 35.63 16.83 33.41
CA GLU A 130 36.75 16.07 32.83
C GLU A 130 37.26 14.98 33.80
N GLU A 131 37.40 15.33 35.08
CA GLU A 131 37.79 14.37 36.11
C GLU A 131 36.74 13.27 36.31
N MET A 132 35.44 13.60 36.27
CA MET A 132 34.37 12.61 36.37
C MET A 132 34.31 11.67 35.16
N MET A 133 34.41 12.20 33.94
CA MET A 133 34.40 11.39 32.71
C MET A 133 35.59 10.43 32.66
N SER A 134 36.80 10.94 32.95
CA SER A 134 38.01 10.11 32.94
C SER A 134 37.99 8.99 33.99
N ARG A 135 37.32 9.19 35.13
CA ARG A 135 37.09 8.12 36.12
C ARG A 135 36.11 7.06 35.64
N GLY A 136 35.11 7.45 34.84
CA GLY A 136 34.12 6.54 34.25
C GLY A 136 34.72 5.61 33.19
N GLU A 137 35.50 6.15 32.26
CA GLU A 137 36.22 5.37 31.24
C GLU A 137 37.20 4.38 31.85
N LYS A 138 38.04 4.83 32.79
CA LYS A 138 39.01 3.96 33.49
C LYS A 138 38.36 2.79 34.23
N ARG A 139 37.15 2.98 34.77
CA ARG A 139 36.42 1.91 35.46
C ARG A 139 35.84 0.88 34.50
N SER A 140 35.41 1.29 33.31
CA SER A 140 34.95 0.37 32.25
C SER A 140 36.11 -0.44 31.70
N GLU A 141 37.25 0.21 31.41
CA GLU A 141 38.47 -0.46 30.94
C GLU A 141 38.99 -1.49 31.97
N TYR A 142 38.99 -1.13 33.26
CA TYR A 142 39.42 -2.04 34.32
C TYR A 142 38.48 -3.24 34.48
N ARG A 143 37.16 -3.04 34.33
CA ARG A 143 36.18 -4.14 34.34
C ARG A 143 36.44 -5.11 33.19
N ASP A 144 36.65 -4.59 31.99
CA ASP A 144 36.85 -5.42 30.80
C ASP A 144 38.18 -6.17 30.86
N TYR A 145 39.23 -5.57 31.43
CA TYR A 145 40.50 -6.24 31.71
C TYR A 145 40.34 -7.38 32.73
N ILE A 146 39.59 -7.17 33.83
CA ILE A 146 39.32 -8.22 34.81
C ILE A 146 38.54 -9.37 34.18
N LEU A 147 37.51 -9.07 33.38
CA LEU A 147 36.73 -10.08 32.68
C LEU A 147 37.62 -10.91 31.73
N PHE A 148 38.49 -10.25 30.97
CA PHE A 148 39.43 -10.92 30.08
C PHE A 148 40.40 -11.85 30.81
N VAL A 149 41.05 -11.38 31.88
CA VAL A 149 41.99 -12.18 32.68
C VAL A 149 41.29 -13.34 33.39
N SER A 150 40.06 -13.13 33.87
CA SER A 150 39.26 -14.18 34.49
C SER A 150 38.91 -15.28 33.48
N GLY A 151 38.54 -14.92 32.25
CA GLY A 151 38.27 -15.87 31.17
C GLY A 151 39.50 -16.70 30.81
N ILE A 152 40.67 -16.08 30.71
CA ILE A 152 41.94 -16.79 30.45
C ILE A 152 42.25 -17.79 31.58
N THR A 153 42.08 -17.37 32.83
CA THR A 153 42.38 -18.20 34.00
C THR A 153 41.46 -19.42 34.07
N VAL A 154 40.16 -19.22 33.86
CA VAL A 154 39.18 -20.32 33.79
C VAL A 154 39.52 -21.26 32.62
N SER A 155 39.89 -20.74 31.46
CA SER A 155 40.30 -21.55 30.31
C SER A 155 41.54 -22.41 30.62
N ILE A 156 42.53 -21.85 31.30
CA ILE A 156 43.75 -22.57 31.71
C ILE A 156 43.41 -23.66 32.73
N ILE A 157 42.54 -23.37 33.71
CA ILE A 157 42.11 -24.34 34.72
C ILE A 157 41.36 -25.50 34.06
N ILE A 158 40.42 -25.23 33.16
CA ILE A 158 39.69 -26.26 32.41
C ILE A 158 40.67 -27.12 31.59
N THR A 159 41.64 -26.48 30.94
CA THR A 159 42.66 -27.18 30.14
C THR A 159 43.53 -28.08 31.01
N LEU A 160 43.95 -27.62 32.19
CA LEU A 160 44.70 -28.43 33.16
C LEU A 160 43.87 -29.61 33.68
N ILE A 161 42.59 -29.39 33.98
CA ILE A 161 41.69 -30.45 34.43
C ILE A 161 41.50 -31.50 33.31
N LEU A 162 41.26 -31.06 32.07
CA LEU A 162 41.14 -31.98 30.93
C LEU A 162 42.43 -32.79 30.75
N LYS A 163 43.59 -32.13 30.76
CA LYS A 163 44.89 -32.79 30.58
C LYS A 163 45.17 -33.81 31.69
N PHE A 164 44.84 -33.48 32.94
CA PHE A 164 45.09 -34.37 34.07
C PHE A 164 44.10 -35.53 34.14
N TYR A 165 42.81 -35.29 33.87
CA TYR A 165 41.75 -36.29 34.06
C TYR A 165 41.50 -37.16 32.82
N PHE A 166 41.62 -36.59 31.61
CA PHE A 166 41.38 -37.32 30.36
C PHE A 166 42.67 -37.80 29.67
N HIS A 167 43.85 -37.46 30.18
CA HIS A 167 45.16 -37.90 29.65
C HIS A 167 45.33 -37.65 28.13
N ILE A 168 44.72 -36.57 27.64
CA ILE A 168 45.01 -35.92 26.35
C ILE A 168 46.16 -34.94 26.57
#